data_AF-A0A2S2NSE7-F1
#
_entry.id   AF-A0A2S2NSE7-F1
#
_cell.length_a   1.000
_cell.length_b   1.000
_cell.length_c   1.000
_cell.angle_alpha   90.00
_cell.angle_beta   90.00
_cell.angle_gamma   90.00
#
_symmetry.space_group_name_H-M   'P 1'
#
loop_
_entity.id
_entity.type
_entity.pdbx_description
1 polymer ?
#
loop_
_entity_poly.entity_id
_entity_poly.type
_entity_poly.pdbx_seq_one_letter_code
_entity_poly.pdbx_strand_id
1 'polypeptide(L)'
;KDVGLKSTNKIFENKNILSRSEDKLDCYLNEIESESIELTATLINDGDLSWPEIETIWKQTVNYRLQFIKENNTSSIFKKWIHYTKPLGYKLIEIDFCRMYSKFKNLSVKFGDKSSTLLNIFDDRIKDSGSKTLLQQLKESNILCDNGKHLTMLYLLHSLFIPTSRKMTLDENGKKSMIKYSIRDSQNTFILVAPTAVELDTIMDKLKNQSNSIQPCIL
;
A
#
# COMPACT_ATOMS: atom_id res chain seq x y z
N LYS A 1 -45.76 44.46 7.40
CA LYS A 1 -46.23 43.23 8.07
C LYS A 1 -45.42 42.08 7.54
N ASP A 2 -44.42 41.68 8.32
CA ASP A 2 -43.59 40.50 8.12
C ASP A 2 -44.43 39.23 8.02
N VAL A 3 -44.05 38.33 7.10
CA VAL A 3 -44.39 36.91 7.20
C VAL A 3 -43.09 36.15 7.01
N GLY A 4 -42.54 35.71 8.15
CA GLY A 4 -41.22 35.12 8.27
C GLY A 4 -41.11 33.71 7.66
N LEU A 5 -40.00 33.49 6.96
CA LEU A 5 -39.47 32.15 6.72
C LEU A 5 -38.94 31.59 8.04
N LYS A 6 -39.58 30.53 8.54
CA LYS A 6 -39.05 29.70 9.62
C LYS A 6 -37.80 28.98 9.13
N SER A 7 -36.62 29.41 9.57
CA SER A 7 -35.40 28.63 9.42
C SER A 7 -35.50 27.38 10.29
N THR A 8 -35.41 26.20 9.68
CA THR A 8 -35.22 24.95 10.41
C THR A 8 -33.72 24.76 10.57
N ASN A 9 -33.19 25.19 11.71
CA ASN A 9 -31.83 24.85 12.15
C ASN A 9 -31.77 23.33 12.40
N LYS A 10 -31.39 22.55 11.39
CA LYS A 10 -30.84 21.22 11.63
C LYS A 10 -29.50 21.41 12.32
N ILE A 11 -29.49 21.16 13.62
CA ILE A 11 -28.29 20.94 14.41
C ILE A 11 -27.54 19.79 13.71
N PHE A 12 -26.50 20.13 12.96
CA PHE A 12 -25.50 19.15 12.57
C PHE A 12 -24.79 18.75 13.85
N GLU A 13 -25.22 17.62 14.43
CA GLU A 13 -24.40 16.91 15.39
C GLU A 13 -23.05 16.68 14.72
N ASN A 14 -22.06 17.41 15.23
CA ASN A 14 -20.67 17.29 14.85
C ASN A 14 -20.22 15.91 15.35
N LYS A 15 -20.53 14.86 14.58
CA LYS A 15 -19.91 13.55 14.76
C LYS A 15 -18.43 13.82 14.70
N ASN A 16 -17.75 13.63 15.83
CA ASN A 16 -16.30 13.63 15.95
C ASN A 16 -15.72 13.04 14.67
N ILE A 17 -15.29 13.90 13.76
CA ILE A 17 -14.40 13.50 12.70
C ILE A 17 -13.16 13.16 13.50
N LEU A 18 -12.96 11.86 13.76
CA LEU A 18 -11.68 11.37 14.24
C LEU A 18 -10.68 11.99 13.28
N SER A 19 -9.85 12.90 13.79
CA SER A 19 -8.76 13.42 13.01
C SER A 19 -8.00 12.22 12.45
N ARG A 20 -7.57 12.32 11.19
CA ARG A 20 -6.63 11.34 10.64
C ARG A 20 -5.49 11.25 11.65
N SER A 21 -5.02 10.05 11.92
CA SER A 21 -3.89 9.78 12.83
C SER A 21 -2.59 10.53 12.51
N GLU A 22 -2.60 11.37 11.47
CA GLU A 22 -1.54 12.24 10.98
C GLU A 22 -1.14 13.32 12.01
N ASP A 23 -2.04 13.79 12.88
CA ASP A 23 -1.75 14.88 13.85
C ASP A 23 -0.70 14.53 14.92
N LYS A 24 -0.39 13.24 15.13
CA LYS A 24 0.65 12.81 16.09
C LYS A 24 2.02 12.58 15.45
N LEU A 25 2.11 12.57 14.12
CA LEU A 25 3.36 12.29 13.43
C LEU A 25 4.32 13.50 13.46
N ASP A 26 3.77 14.72 13.49
CA ASP A 26 4.55 15.96 13.51
C ASP A 26 5.38 16.17 14.79
N CYS A 27 5.13 15.40 15.85
CA CYS A 27 5.91 15.51 17.09
C CYS A 27 7.25 14.76 17.02
N TYR A 28 7.41 13.76 16.14
CA TYR A 28 8.53 12.80 16.19
C TYR A 28 9.59 12.96 15.09
N LEU A 29 9.39 13.86 14.12
CA LEU A 29 10.31 14.08 13.00
C LEU A 29 11.31 15.24 13.22
N ASN A 30 11.32 15.86 14.40
CA ASN A 30 11.96 17.17 14.58
C ASN A 30 13.47 17.13 14.85
N GLU A 31 14.08 15.95 14.97
CA GLU A 31 15.52 15.80 15.19
C GLU A 31 16.11 14.87 14.12
N ILE A 32 16.58 15.46 13.01
CA ILE A 32 17.51 14.77 12.12
C ILE A 32 18.90 14.95 12.70
N GLU A 33 19.51 13.86 13.15
CA GLU A 33 20.90 13.86 13.56
C GLU A 33 21.81 14.13 12.36
N SER A 34 22.80 15.02 12.49
CA SER A 34 23.70 15.38 11.37
C SER A 34 24.44 14.16 10.77
N GLU A 35 24.75 13.17 11.61
CA GLU A 35 25.38 11.90 11.22
C GLU A 35 24.48 11.02 10.33
N SER A 36 23.15 11.24 10.35
CA SER A 36 22.19 10.47 9.55
C SER A 36 22.41 10.63 8.04
N ILE A 37 22.93 11.78 7.60
CA ILE A 37 23.20 12.03 6.17
C ILE A 37 24.39 11.20 5.70
N GLU A 38 25.48 11.17 6.47
CA GLU A 38 26.69 10.40 6.15
C GLU A 38 26.41 8.90 6.17
N LEU A 39 25.72 8.42 7.21
CA LEU A 39 25.30 7.02 7.31
C LEU A 39 24.38 6.61 6.16
N THR A 40 23.48 7.50 5.73
CA THR A 40 22.65 7.28 4.54
C THR A 40 23.51 7.16 3.28
N ALA A 41 24.55 7.99 3.14
CA ALA A 41 25.45 7.91 1.99
C ALA A 41 26.20 6.57 1.97
N THR A 42 26.69 6.08 3.12
CA THR A 42 27.27 4.73 3.24
C THR A 42 26.27 3.66 2.82
N LEU A 43 25.05 3.70 3.36
CA LEU A 43 24.00 2.74 3.05
C LEU A 43 23.62 2.72 1.56
N ILE A 44 23.63 3.86 0.88
CA ILE A 44 23.24 3.95 -0.55
C ILE A 44 24.40 3.57 -1.48
N ASN A 45 25.63 3.93 -1.11
CA ASN A 45 26.79 3.85 -2.01
C ASN A 45 27.66 2.60 -1.77
N ASP A 46 27.56 1.96 -0.61
CA ASP A 46 28.31 0.76 -0.29
C ASP A 46 27.51 -0.50 -0.61
N GLY A 47 27.99 -1.27 -1.59
CA GLY A 47 27.33 -2.49 -2.07
C GLY A 47 27.59 -3.74 -1.22
N ASP A 48 28.56 -3.69 -0.29
CA ASP A 48 29.06 -4.87 0.41
C ASP A 48 28.51 -5.02 1.85
N LEU A 49 27.53 -4.18 2.23
CA LEU A 49 26.91 -4.25 3.54
C LEU A 49 26.13 -5.55 3.74
N SER A 50 26.43 -6.23 4.84
CA SER A 50 25.62 -7.35 5.33
C SER A 50 24.25 -6.87 5.80
N TRP A 51 23.27 -7.76 5.81
CA TRP A 51 21.92 -7.40 6.26
C TRP A 51 21.85 -6.85 7.71
N PRO A 52 22.60 -7.40 8.69
CA PRO A 52 22.69 -6.80 10.03
C PRO A 52 23.24 -5.36 10.05
N GLU A 53 24.22 -5.05 9.19
CA GLU A 53 24.76 -3.69 9.06
C GLU A 53 23.72 -2.76 8.46
N ILE A 54 23.03 -3.20 7.40
CA ILE A 54 21.90 -2.49 6.81
C ILE A 54 20.87 -2.16 7.88
N GLU A 55 20.38 -3.14 8.65
CA GLU A 55 19.38 -2.89 9.71
C GLU A 55 19.87 -1.91 10.78
N THR A 56 21.16 -1.95 11.11
CA THR A 56 21.77 -1.05 12.11
C THR A 56 21.75 0.39 11.62
N ILE A 57 22.26 0.63 10.42
CA ILE A 57 22.25 1.95 9.78
C ILE A 57 20.82 2.44 9.55
N TRP A 58 19.91 1.53 9.20
CA TRP A 58 18.50 1.84 8.96
C TRP A 58 17.77 2.40 10.18
N LYS A 59 18.10 1.87 11.37
CA LYS A 59 17.57 2.35 12.66
C LYS A 59 18.11 3.72 13.00
N GLN A 60 19.39 3.97 12.72
CA GLN A 60 20.05 5.26 12.98
C GLN A 60 19.53 6.37 12.05
N THR A 61 19.15 6.04 10.81
CA THR A 61 18.73 7.02 9.79
C THR A 61 17.21 7.23 9.71
N VAL A 62 16.44 6.71 10.67
CA VAL A 62 14.98 6.60 10.56
C VAL A 62 14.27 7.95 10.42
N ASN A 63 14.65 8.98 11.17
CA ASN A 63 13.97 10.29 11.10
C ASN A 63 14.21 10.96 9.74
N TYR A 64 15.47 10.98 9.27
CA TYR A 64 15.83 11.50 7.95
C TYR A 64 15.07 10.79 6.83
N ARG A 65 15.01 9.46 6.90
CA ARG A 65 14.32 8.63 5.91
C ARG A 65 12.80 8.81 5.94
N LEU A 66 12.19 8.88 7.12
CA LEU A 66 10.76 9.14 7.26
C LEU A 66 10.37 10.53 6.76
N GLN A 67 11.21 11.55 6.99
CA GLN A 67 10.99 12.87 6.38
C GLN A 67 11.05 12.79 4.85
N PHE A 68 12.07 12.12 4.30
CA PHE A 68 12.15 11.92 2.86
C PHE A 68 10.90 11.21 2.31
N ILE A 69 10.41 10.17 3.00
CA ILE A 69 9.19 9.45 2.61
C ILE A 69 7.95 10.37 2.64
N LYS A 70 7.83 11.24 3.66
CA LYS A 70 6.72 12.21 3.76
C LYS A 70 6.70 13.19 2.60
N GLU A 71 7.86 13.57 2.09
CA GLU A 71 8.02 14.61 1.06
C GLU A 71 8.08 14.06 -0.37
N ASN A 72 8.14 12.73 -0.57
CA ASN A 72 8.39 12.11 -1.87
C ASN A 72 7.34 11.07 -2.25
N ASN A 73 7.21 10.81 -3.56
CA ASN A 73 6.35 9.76 -4.07
C ASN A 73 7.01 8.36 -3.99
N THR A 74 6.19 7.32 -4.14
CA THR A 74 6.60 5.91 -4.10
C THR A 74 7.78 5.57 -5.02
N SER A 75 7.81 6.13 -6.25
CA SER A 75 8.91 5.86 -7.20
C SER A 75 10.23 6.43 -6.71
N SER A 76 10.23 7.67 -6.23
CA SER A 76 11.42 8.31 -5.67
C SER A 76 11.91 7.60 -4.41
N ILE A 77 10.98 7.13 -3.56
CA ILE A 77 11.29 6.36 -2.36
C ILE A 77 12.04 5.09 -2.71
N PHE A 78 11.51 4.24 -3.60
CA PHE A 78 12.16 2.98 -3.95
C PHE A 78 13.46 3.15 -4.75
N LYS A 79 13.63 4.27 -5.47
CA LYS A 79 14.90 4.59 -6.14
C LYS A 79 16.00 4.97 -5.16
N LYS A 80 15.69 5.76 -4.12
CA LYS A 80 16.67 6.16 -3.10
C LYS A 80 16.95 5.03 -2.11
N TRP A 81 15.88 4.34 -1.70
CA TRP A 81 15.90 3.33 -0.66
C TRP A 81 15.70 1.93 -1.25
N ILE A 82 16.62 1.54 -2.14
CA ILE A 82 16.53 0.28 -2.89
C ILE A 82 16.42 -0.96 -1.99
N HIS A 83 16.88 -0.86 -0.74
CA HIS A 83 16.84 -1.95 0.23
C HIS A 83 15.42 -2.44 0.54
N TYR A 84 14.39 -1.60 0.38
CA TYR A 84 13.01 -2.05 0.50
C TYR A 84 12.60 -3.08 -0.56
N THR A 85 13.26 -3.11 -1.71
CA THR A 85 12.95 -4.07 -2.79
C THR A 85 13.69 -5.40 -2.65
N LYS A 86 14.57 -5.53 -1.65
CA LYS A 86 15.31 -6.76 -1.35
C LYS A 86 14.41 -7.76 -0.59
N PRO A 87 14.72 -9.07 -0.61
CA PRO A 87 13.89 -10.10 0.05
C PRO A 87 13.59 -9.83 1.53
N LEU A 88 14.52 -9.23 2.26
CA LEU A 88 14.35 -8.88 3.68
C LEU A 88 13.85 -7.44 3.90
N GLY A 89 13.53 -6.70 2.83
CA GLY A 89 13.08 -5.31 2.86
C GLY A 89 11.82 -5.08 3.69
N TYR A 90 10.99 -6.11 3.90
CA TYR A 90 9.84 -6.01 4.82
C TYR A 90 10.26 -5.74 6.28
N LYS A 91 11.45 -6.18 6.71
CA LYS A 91 11.97 -5.87 8.06
C LYS A 91 12.29 -4.39 8.23
N LEU A 92 12.71 -3.74 7.14
CA LEU A 92 13.00 -2.31 7.10
C LEU A 92 11.71 -1.48 7.27
N ILE A 93 10.60 -1.95 6.70
CA ILE A 93 9.26 -1.39 6.91
C ILE A 93 8.83 -1.55 8.37
N GLU A 94 9.11 -2.71 8.98
CA GLU A 94 8.80 -2.94 10.40
C GLU A 94 9.57 -1.98 11.33
N ILE A 95 10.85 -1.70 11.05
CA ILE A 95 11.64 -0.69 11.79
C ILE A 95 10.95 0.67 11.76
N ASP A 96 10.51 1.10 10.58
CA ASP A 96 9.83 2.39 10.40
C ASP A 96 8.50 2.45 11.11
N PHE A 97 7.70 1.39 10.96
CA PHE A 97 6.42 1.28 11.62
C PHE A 97 6.57 1.38 13.14
N CYS A 98 7.53 0.67 13.72
CA CYS A 98 7.79 0.70 15.16
C CYS A 98 8.28 2.07 15.63
N ARG A 99 9.04 2.79 14.81
CA ARG A 99 9.43 4.17 15.11
C ARG A 99 8.24 5.12 15.08
N MET A 100 7.40 5.05 14.05
CA MET A 100 6.22 5.92 13.89
C MET A 100 5.12 5.61 14.92
N TYR A 101 4.99 4.34 15.30
CA TYR A 101 3.92 3.85 16.15
C TYR A 101 4.47 3.03 17.32
N SER A 102 5.26 3.67 18.18
CA SER A 102 5.95 3.07 19.34
C SER A 102 5.05 2.31 20.32
N LYS A 103 3.74 2.55 20.29
CA LYS A 103 2.74 1.84 21.11
C LYS A 103 2.38 0.45 20.57
N PHE A 104 2.77 0.13 19.34
CA PHE A 104 2.47 -1.15 18.71
C PHE A 104 3.74 -1.99 18.59
N LYS A 105 3.58 -3.30 18.75
CA LYS A 105 4.70 -4.25 18.74
C LYS A 105 5.33 -4.38 17.34
N ASN A 106 4.48 -4.55 16.32
CA ASN A 106 4.86 -4.64 14.92
C ASN A 106 3.62 -4.45 14.04
N LEU A 107 3.84 -4.24 12.74
CA LEU A 107 2.80 -4.01 11.75
C LEU A 107 1.90 -5.23 11.59
N SER A 108 2.49 -6.42 11.51
CA SER A 108 1.76 -7.68 11.30
C SER A 108 0.69 -7.97 12.36
N VAL A 109 1.04 -7.88 13.65
CA VAL A 109 0.08 -8.05 14.76
C VAL A 109 -0.99 -6.98 14.69
N LYS A 110 -0.60 -5.72 14.45
CA LYS A 110 -1.56 -4.62 14.39
C LYS A 110 -2.56 -4.77 13.24
N PHE A 111 -2.08 -5.24 12.08
CA PHE A 111 -2.91 -5.54 10.94
C PHE A 111 -3.89 -6.67 11.25
N GLY A 112 -3.42 -7.76 11.89
CA GLY A 112 -4.25 -8.85 12.37
C GLY A 112 -5.38 -8.37 13.29
N ASP A 113 -5.07 -7.55 14.30
CA ASP A 113 -6.05 -6.97 15.24
C ASP A 113 -7.10 -6.09 14.56
N LYS A 114 -6.77 -5.51 13.40
CA LYS A 114 -7.65 -4.60 12.64
C LYS A 114 -8.30 -5.23 11.43
N SER A 115 -7.99 -6.49 11.14
CA SER A 115 -8.55 -7.23 10.01
C SER A 115 -10.08 -7.27 10.03
N SER A 116 -10.70 -7.54 11.18
CA SER A 116 -12.16 -7.57 11.34
C SER A 116 -12.82 -6.22 11.02
N THR A 117 -12.19 -5.12 11.41
CA THR A 117 -12.66 -3.77 11.08
C THR A 117 -12.58 -3.53 9.57
N LEU A 118 -11.51 -3.99 8.93
CA LEU A 118 -11.35 -3.87 7.48
C LEU A 118 -12.38 -4.71 6.73
N LEU A 119 -12.70 -5.92 7.20
CA LEU A 119 -13.77 -6.76 6.63
C LEU A 119 -15.13 -6.05 6.66
N ASN A 120 -15.47 -5.40 7.77
CA ASN A 120 -16.71 -4.63 7.87
C ASN A 120 -16.74 -3.45 6.87
N ILE A 121 -15.59 -2.79 6.66
CA ILE A 121 -15.47 -1.74 5.65
C ILE A 121 -15.67 -2.32 4.25
N PHE A 122 -15.12 -3.50 3.96
CA PHE A 122 -15.31 -4.17 2.68
C PHE A 122 -16.79 -4.46 2.40
N ASP A 123 -17.54 -4.96 3.38
CA ASP A 123 -18.98 -5.20 3.22
C ASP A 123 -19.76 -3.94 2.86
N ASP A 124 -19.46 -2.84 3.55
CA ASP A 124 -20.14 -1.58 3.35
C ASP A 124 -19.79 -0.95 1.99
N ARG A 125 -18.52 -1.02 1.59
CA ARG A 125 -17.98 -0.16 0.53
C ARG A 125 -17.72 -0.86 -0.79
N ILE A 126 -17.44 -2.16 -0.83
CA ILE A 126 -17.20 -2.88 -2.09
C ILE A 126 -18.54 -3.06 -2.82
N LYS A 127 -18.61 -2.54 -4.05
CA LYS A 127 -19.81 -2.65 -4.91
C LYS A 127 -19.62 -3.55 -6.12
N ASP A 128 -18.39 -3.73 -6.57
CA ASP A 128 -18.01 -4.62 -7.69
C ASP A 128 -18.39 -6.08 -7.41
N SER A 129 -19.02 -6.74 -8.39
CA SER A 129 -19.57 -8.08 -8.22
C SER A 129 -18.50 -9.16 -8.04
N GLY A 130 -17.38 -9.06 -8.77
CA GLY A 130 -16.27 -10.00 -8.64
C GLY A 130 -15.65 -9.95 -7.24
N SER A 131 -15.41 -8.73 -6.76
CA SER A 131 -14.85 -8.47 -5.43
C SER A 131 -15.81 -8.87 -4.31
N LYS A 132 -17.12 -8.69 -4.48
CA LYS A 132 -18.13 -9.18 -3.53
C LYS A 132 -18.12 -10.70 -3.43
N THR A 133 -18.02 -11.39 -4.56
CA THR A 133 -17.94 -12.86 -4.61
C THR A 133 -16.70 -13.34 -3.85
N LEU A 134 -15.54 -12.71 -4.10
CA LEU A 134 -14.30 -13.04 -3.42
C LEU A 134 -14.36 -12.74 -1.90
N LEU A 135 -14.99 -11.64 -1.50
CA LEU A 135 -15.20 -11.31 -0.08
C LEU A 135 -16.09 -12.35 0.61
N GLN A 136 -17.14 -12.82 -0.05
CA GLN A 136 -17.99 -13.88 0.48
C GLN A 136 -17.20 -15.19 0.65
N GLN A 137 -16.42 -15.58 -0.35
CA GLN A 137 -15.54 -16.75 -0.27
C GLN A 137 -14.52 -16.65 0.87
N LEU A 138 -13.92 -15.47 1.07
CA LEU A 138 -13.00 -15.21 2.18
C LEU A 138 -13.66 -15.45 3.55
N LYS A 139 -14.92 -15.01 3.70
CA LYS A 139 -15.67 -15.13 4.96
C LYS A 139 -16.16 -16.56 5.24
N GLU A 140 -16.53 -17.29 4.19
CA GLU A 140 -17.06 -18.65 4.30
C GLU A 140 -15.94 -19.70 4.35
N SER A 141 -14.71 -19.33 3.99
CA SER A 141 -13.59 -20.27 3.95
C SER A 141 -13.07 -20.63 5.35
N ASN A 142 -13.15 -21.92 5.66
CA ASN A 142 -12.55 -22.51 6.86
C ASN A 142 -11.16 -23.13 6.60
N ILE A 143 -10.68 -23.11 5.35
CA ILE A 143 -9.47 -23.84 4.91
C ILE A 143 -8.28 -22.87 4.72
N LEU A 144 -8.53 -21.57 4.58
CA LEU A 144 -7.46 -20.59 4.36
C LEU A 144 -6.61 -20.40 5.62
N CYS A 145 -5.29 -20.50 5.45
CA CYS A 145 -4.34 -20.01 6.44
C CYS A 145 -4.36 -18.48 6.53
N ASP A 146 -3.78 -17.92 7.60
CA ASP A 146 -3.79 -16.47 7.83
C ASP A 146 -3.11 -15.69 6.70
N ASN A 147 -2.03 -16.22 6.12
CA ASN A 147 -1.38 -15.60 4.96
C ASN A 147 -2.32 -15.49 3.76
N GLY A 148 -3.07 -16.56 3.46
CA GLY A 148 -4.07 -16.56 2.40
C GLY A 148 -5.16 -15.52 2.66
N LYS A 149 -5.68 -15.46 3.89
CA LYS A 149 -6.66 -14.45 4.29
C LYS A 149 -6.14 -13.03 4.11
N HIS A 150 -4.96 -12.74 4.64
CA HIS A 150 -4.35 -11.41 4.53
C HIS A 150 -4.09 -11.01 3.07
N LEU A 151 -3.59 -11.94 2.25
CA LEU A 151 -3.38 -11.68 0.82
C LEU A 151 -4.69 -11.35 0.10
N THR A 152 -5.76 -12.13 0.35
CA THR A 152 -7.09 -11.84 -0.22
C THR A 152 -7.61 -10.48 0.25
N MET A 153 -7.42 -10.13 1.53
CA MET A 153 -7.81 -8.81 2.04
C MET A 153 -7.05 -7.68 1.35
N LEU A 154 -5.73 -7.82 1.16
CA LEU A 154 -4.93 -6.83 0.42
C LEU A 154 -5.39 -6.73 -1.04
N TYR A 155 -5.72 -7.84 -1.68
CA TYR A 155 -6.27 -7.86 -3.03
C TYR A 155 -7.62 -7.14 -3.14
N LEU A 156 -8.48 -7.25 -2.13
CA LEU A 156 -9.77 -6.57 -2.04
C LEU A 156 -9.65 -5.06 -1.80
N LEU A 157 -8.52 -4.56 -1.27
CA LEU A 157 -8.28 -3.12 -1.11
C LEU A 157 -8.33 -2.38 -2.45
N HIS A 158 -7.96 -3.03 -3.56
CA HIS A 158 -8.03 -2.45 -4.91
C HIS A 158 -9.46 -2.09 -5.33
N SER A 159 -10.47 -2.70 -4.70
CA SER A 159 -11.89 -2.42 -4.94
C SER A 159 -12.41 -1.29 -4.06
N LEU A 160 -11.68 -0.91 -3.00
CA LEU A 160 -11.92 0.32 -2.23
C LEU A 160 -11.16 1.51 -2.84
N PHE A 161 -9.89 1.31 -3.17
CA PHE A 161 -9.00 2.32 -3.72
C PHE A 161 -9.01 2.26 -5.24
N ILE A 162 -10.16 2.63 -5.81
CA ILE A 162 -10.38 2.58 -7.26
C ILE A 162 -9.34 3.46 -7.96
N PRO A 163 -8.62 2.94 -8.97
CA PRO A 163 -7.65 3.73 -9.71
C PRO A 163 -8.27 4.99 -10.31
N THR A 164 -7.66 6.14 -10.05
CA THR A 164 -8.10 7.44 -10.58
C THR A 164 -7.34 7.85 -11.85
N SER A 165 -6.16 7.26 -12.06
CA SER A 165 -5.29 7.48 -13.22
C SER A 165 -5.91 6.96 -14.53
N ARG A 166 -5.46 7.51 -15.65
CA ARG A 166 -5.90 7.12 -17.00
C ARG A 166 -4.72 6.59 -17.82
N LYS A 167 -4.99 5.61 -18.68
CA LYS A 167 -4.07 5.08 -19.69
C LYS A 167 -4.55 5.45 -21.09
N MET A 168 -3.59 5.64 -21.99
CA MET A 168 -3.86 5.83 -23.41
C MET A 168 -4.05 4.47 -24.06
N THR A 169 -5.13 4.30 -24.80
CA THR A 169 -5.42 3.12 -25.62
C THR A 169 -5.63 3.53 -27.06
N LEU A 170 -5.29 2.62 -27.97
CA LEU A 170 -5.57 2.75 -29.40
C LEU A 170 -6.73 1.81 -29.72
N ASP A 171 -7.74 2.31 -30.43
CA ASP A 171 -8.75 1.43 -31.02
C ASP A 171 -8.22 0.75 -32.29
N GLU A 172 -9.03 -0.13 -32.88
CA GLU A 172 -8.69 -0.87 -34.12
C GLU A 172 -8.41 0.05 -35.31
N ASN A 173 -8.88 1.31 -35.25
CA ASN A 173 -8.66 2.33 -36.27
C ASN A 173 -7.46 3.24 -35.93
N GLY A 174 -6.68 2.92 -34.89
CA GLY A 174 -5.53 3.69 -34.43
C GLY A 174 -5.88 4.99 -33.70
N LYS A 175 -7.15 5.22 -33.37
CA LYS A 175 -7.59 6.43 -32.64
C LYS A 175 -7.21 6.30 -31.18
N LYS A 176 -6.53 7.34 -30.68
CA LYS A 176 -6.16 7.47 -29.26
C LYS A 176 -7.39 7.79 -28.42
N SER A 177 -7.60 7.00 -27.37
CA SER A 177 -8.58 7.23 -26.32
C SER A 177 -7.92 7.16 -24.95
N MET A 178 -8.45 7.88 -23.97
CA MET A 178 -7.96 7.85 -22.59
C MET A 178 -8.98 7.14 -21.72
N ILE A 179 -8.64 5.94 -21.25
CA ILE A 179 -9.51 5.14 -20.37
C ILE A 179 -8.95 5.12 -18.95
N LYS A 180 -9.81 5.05 -17.94
CA LYS A 180 -9.36 4.87 -16.55
C LYS A 180 -8.80 3.46 -16.38
N TYR A 181 -7.80 3.31 -15.51
CA TYR A 181 -7.42 1.98 -15.04
C TYR A 181 -8.60 1.33 -14.31
N SER A 182 -8.87 0.07 -14.62
CA SER A 182 -9.89 -0.71 -13.94
C SER A 182 -9.38 -1.28 -12.61
N ILE A 183 -10.29 -1.72 -11.74
CA ILE A 183 -9.93 -2.49 -10.52
C ILE A 183 -9.07 -3.69 -10.90
N ARG A 184 -9.45 -4.42 -11.96
CA ARG A 184 -8.72 -5.57 -12.47
C ARG A 184 -7.32 -5.22 -12.96
N ASP A 185 -7.14 -4.09 -13.64
CA ASP A 185 -5.81 -3.62 -14.01
C ASP A 185 -4.93 -3.45 -12.77
N SER A 186 -5.45 -2.82 -11.72
CA SER A 186 -4.72 -2.60 -10.47
C SER A 186 -4.38 -3.90 -9.74
N GLN A 187 -5.34 -4.83 -9.65
CA GLN A 187 -5.15 -6.15 -9.07
C GLN A 187 -4.07 -6.96 -9.81
N ASN A 188 -4.08 -6.95 -11.14
CA ASN A 188 -3.10 -7.67 -11.96
C ASN A 188 -1.68 -7.09 -11.80
N THR A 189 -1.55 -5.81 -11.43
CA THR A 189 -0.24 -5.24 -11.09
C THR A 189 0.24 -5.62 -9.69
N PHE A 190 -0.66 -6.07 -8.81
CA PHE A 190 -0.33 -6.43 -7.43
C PHE A 190 0.08 -7.90 -7.30
N ILE A 191 -0.72 -8.82 -7.85
CA ILE A 191 -0.42 -10.25 -7.88
C ILE A 191 -0.89 -10.88 -9.18
N LEU A 192 -0.05 -11.76 -9.74
CA LEU A 192 -0.40 -12.59 -10.88
C LEU A 192 -0.77 -13.98 -10.37
N VAL A 193 -1.99 -14.41 -10.66
CA VAL A 193 -2.49 -15.73 -10.31
C VAL A 193 -2.68 -16.51 -11.60
N ALA A 194 -1.99 -17.65 -11.70
CA ALA A 194 -2.12 -18.59 -12.80
C ALA A 194 -2.52 -19.96 -12.25
N PRO A 195 -3.58 -20.60 -12.77
CA PRO A 195 -3.99 -21.95 -12.40
C PRO A 195 -2.91 -23.01 -12.64
N THR A 196 -2.03 -22.79 -13.62
CA THR A 196 -0.98 -23.73 -14.01
C THR A 196 0.35 -23.00 -14.25
N ALA A 197 1.46 -23.72 -14.10
CA ALA A 197 2.79 -23.19 -14.41
C ALA A 197 2.91 -22.75 -15.88
N VAL A 198 2.28 -23.48 -16.81
CA VAL A 198 2.29 -23.16 -18.24
C VAL A 198 1.59 -21.82 -18.52
N GLU A 199 0.48 -21.55 -17.85
CA GLU A 199 -0.19 -20.27 -17.95
C GLU A 199 0.65 -19.14 -17.35
N LEU A 200 1.33 -19.40 -16.23
CA LEU A 200 2.24 -18.43 -15.63
C LEU A 200 3.37 -18.05 -16.60
N ASP A 201 4.01 -19.03 -17.23
CA ASP A 201 5.08 -18.79 -18.22
C ASP A 201 4.56 -17.98 -19.40
N THR A 202 3.36 -18.31 -19.90
CA THR A 202 2.72 -17.57 -20.99
C THR A 202 2.45 -16.11 -20.61
N ILE A 203 2.02 -15.85 -19.38
CA ILE A 203 1.81 -14.49 -18.85
C ILE A 203 3.16 -13.76 -18.75
N MET A 204 4.18 -14.42 -18.22
CA MET A 204 5.52 -13.87 -18.05
C MET A 204 6.17 -13.48 -19.37
N ASP A 205 6.04 -14.31 -20.41
CA ASP A 205 6.58 -14.00 -21.72
C ASP A 205 5.86 -12.82 -22.38
N LYS A 206 4.54 -12.70 -22.22
CA LYS A 206 3.80 -11.49 -22.64
C LYS A 206 4.30 -10.24 -21.92
N LEU A 207 4.56 -10.32 -20.62
CA LEU A 207 5.04 -9.18 -19.82
C LEU A 207 6.45 -8.75 -20.21
N LYS A 208 7.37 -9.70 -20.45
CA LYS A 208 8.71 -9.44 -20.98
C LYS A 208 8.65 -8.70 -22.32
N ASN A 209 7.78 -9.17 -23.23
CA ASN A 209 7.60 -8.56 -24.55
C ASN A 209 7.00 -7.15 -24.49
N GLN A 210 6.33 -6.79 -23.40
CA GLN A 210 5.74 -5.48 -23.17
C GLN A 210 6.65 -4.52 -22.37
N SER A 211 7.88 -4.92 -22.01
CA SER A 211 8.78 -4.16 -21.13
C SER A 211 8.14 -3.73 -19.79
N ASN A 212 7.16 -4.50 -19.31
CA ASN A 212 6.53 -4.25 -18.02
C ASN A 212 7.39 -4.85 -16.90
N SER A 213 7.51 -4.14 -15.76
CA SER A 213 8.22 -4.64 -14.59
C SER A 213 7.60 -5.96 -14.13
N ILE A 214 8.41 -7.01 -14.10
CA ILE A 214 8.00 -8.33 -13.64
C ILE A 214 7.82 -8.27 -12.12
N GLN A 215 6.65 -8.68 -11.63
CA GLN A 215 6.40 -8.81 -10.20
C GLN A 215 7.15 -10.03 -9.64
N PRO A 216 7.68 -9.97 -8.41
CA PRO A 216 8.34 -11.12 -7.79
C PRO A 216 7.34 -12.28 -7.66
N CYS A 217 7.80 -13.48 -8.03
CA CYS A 217 7.01 -14.70 -7.94
C CYS A 217 7.08 -15.27 -6.51
N ILE A 218 5.91 -15.60 -5.95
CA ILE A 218 5.81 -16.41 -4.72
C ILE A 218 5.41 -17.81 -5.20
N LEU A 219 6.34 -18.77 -5.09
CA LEU A 219 6.13 -20.18 -5.40
C LEU A 219 5.64 -20.94 -4.16
#